data_AF-A0A3D2CT64-F1
#
_entry.id   AF-A0A3D2CT64-F1
#
_cell.length_a   1.000
_cell.length_b   1.000
_cell.length_c   1.000
_cell.angle_alpha   90.00
_cell.angle_beta   90.00
_cell.angle_gamma   90.00
#
_symmetry.space_group_name_H-M   'P 1'
#
loop_
_entity.id
_entity.type
_entity.pdbx_description
1 polymer ?
#
loop_
_entity_poly.entity_id
_entity_poly.type
_entity_poly.pdbx_seq_one_letter_code
_entity_poly.pdbx_strand_id
1 'polypeptide(L)' 'MPEAIKNKDGTKKQGCELNARKRFISNLRAAHPRQKFMICGDGLMSSQPMIEETVKGDMHLYLLRNLAIISI' A
#
# COMPACT_ATOMS: atom_id res chain seq x y z
N MET A 1 10.47 -3.98 -9.77
CA MET A 1 10.31 -4.81 -10.98
C MET A 1 8.86 -5.27 -11.07
N PRO A 2 8.18 -5.17 -12.23
CA PRO A 2 6.83 -5.66 -12.40
C PRO A 2 6.76 -7.17 -12.12
N GLU A 3 5.81 -7.61 -11.30
CA GLU A 3 5.55 -9.04 -11.12
C GLU A 3 4.73 -9.56 -12.30
N ALA A 4 5.19 -10.65 -12.92
CA ALA A 4 4.40 -11.33 -13.92
C ALA A 4 3.17 -11.96 -13.26
N ILE A 5 1.98 -11.63 -13.74
CA ILE A 5 0.72 -12.26 -13.32
C ILE A 5 0.77 -13.72 -13.81
N LYS A 6 1.05 -14.65 -12.90
CA LYS A 6 1.15 -16.08 -13.20
C LYS A 6 0.16 -16.86 -12.36
N ASN A 7 -0.81 -17.50 -12.99
CA ASN A 7 -1.72 -18.45 -12.35
C ASN A 7 -1.05 -19.84 -12.23
N LYS A 8 0.10 -19.92 -11.56
CA LYS A 8 0.70 -21.22 -11.22
C LYS A 8 0.32 -21.54 -9.76
N ASP A 9 -0.52 -22.56 -9.66
CA ASP A 9 -1.02 -23.23 -8.45
C ASP A 9 -2.04 -22.50 -7.57
N GLY A 10 -3.25 -23.07 -7.61
CA GLY A 10 -4.27 -22.92 -6.58
C GLY A 10 -5.28 -21.82 -6.87
N THR A 11 -6.51 -22.05 -6.42
CA THR A 11 -7.67 -21.15 -6.40
C THR A 11 -7.43 -19.80 -5.68
N LYS A 12 -6.19 -19.44 -5.32
CA LYS A 12 -5.82 -18.18 -4.68
C LYS A 12 -5.26 -17.19 -5.70
N LYS A 13 -5.97 -16.06 -5.86
CA LYS A 13 -5.51 -14.90 -6.64
C LYS A 13 -4.13 -14.48 -6.14
N GLN A 14 -3.16 -14.38 -7.05
CA GLN A 14 -1.84 -13.80 -6.75
C GLN A 14 -2.06 -12.32 -6.41
N GLY A 15 -1.82 -11.94 -5.15
CA GLY A 15 -1.97 -10.57 -4.66
C GLY A 15 -0.85 -9.65 -5.14
N CYS A 16 -0.63 -9.57 -6.45
CA CYS A 16 0.43 -8.75 -7.05
C CYS A 16 0.25 -7.27 -6.69
N GLU A 17 -0.99 -6.79 -6.52
CA GLU A 17 -1.27 -5.42 -6.10
C GLU A 17 -0.76 -5.15 -4.68
N LEU A 18 -0.83 -6.14 -3.79
CA LEU A 18 -0.35 -6.05 -2.41
C LEU A 18 1.18 -6.02 -2.35
N ASN A 19 1.83 -6.94 -3.06
CA ASN A 19 3.30 -7.04 -3.10
C ASN A 19 3.93 -5.84 -3.81
N ALA A 20 3.29 -5.33 -4.87
CA ALA A 20 3.72 -4.10 -5.53
C ALA A 20 3.70 -2.91 -4.57
N ARG A 21 2.65 -2.79 -3.75
CA ARG A 21 2.49 -1.70 -2.78
C ARG A 21 3.58 -1.73 -1.70
N LYS A 22 3.87 -2.91 -1.13
CA LYS A 22 4.96 -3.08 -0.14
C LYS A 22 6.31 -2.61 -0.67
N ARG A 23 6.65 -3.02 -1.90
CA ARG A 23 7.88 -2.59 -2.57
C ARG A 23 7.91 -1.09 -2.81
N PHE A 24 6.78 -0.51 -3.20
CA PHE A 24 6.69 0.93 -3.43
C PHE A 24 6.98 1.73 -2.15
N ILE A 25 6.31 1.39 -1.04
CA ILE A 25 6.49 2.04 0.27
C ILE A 25 7.96 1.92 0.74
N SER A 26 8.52 0.71 0.67
CA SER A 26 9.92 0.48 1.07
C SER A 26 10.91 1.27 0.21
N ASN A 27 10.72 1.30 -1.11
CA ASN A 27 11.60 2.04 -2.02
C ASN A 27 11.46 3.55 -1.82
N LEU A 28 10.24 4.05 -1.60
CA LEU A 28 9.98 5.46 -1.37
C LEU A 28 10.67 5.95 -0.10
N ARG A 29 10.60 5.17 0.99
CA ARG A 29 11.29 5.50 2.23
C ARG A 29 12.80 5.42 2.10
N ALA A 30 13.34 4.44 1.37
CA ALA A 30 14.77 4.33 1.09
C ALA A 30 15.29 5.51 0.27
N ALA A 31 14.53 5.97 -0.73
CA ALA A 31 14.89 7.13 -1.55
C ALA A 31 14.81 8.46 -0.78
N HIS A 32 13.85 8.59 0.15
CA HIS A 32 13.57 9.84 0.84
C HIS A 32 13.34 9.62 2.36
N PRO A 33 14.41 9.32 3.12
CA PRO A 33 14.30 8.94 4.53
C PRO A 33 13.86 10.05 5.48
N ARG A 34 13.99 11.32 5.07
CA ARG A 34 13.59 12.49 5.88
C ARG A 34 12.27 13.12 5.47
N GLN A 35 11.73 12.75 4.31
CA GLN A 35 10.50 13.32 3.78
C GLN A 35 9.31 12.59 4.39
N LYS A 36 8.34 13.34 4.90
CA LYS A 36 7.04 12.78 5.31
C LYS A 36 6.13 12.72 4.09
N PHE A 37 5.60 11.54 3.79
CA PHE A 37 4.66 11.34 2.70
C PHE A 37 3.26 11.05 3.23
N MET A 38 2.28 11.48 2.43
CA MET A 38 0.87 11.23 2.63
C MET A 38 0.38 10.32 1.51
N ILE A 39 -0.13 9.15 1.85
CA ILE A 39 -0.76 8.22 0.91
C ILE A 39 -2.26 8.43 0.97
N CYS A 40 -2.89 8.71 -0.17
CA CYS A 40 -4.34 8.81 -0.30
C CYS A 40 -4.85 7.63 -1.12
N GLY A 41 -5.93 6.99 -0.67
CA GLY A 41 -6.54 5.86 -1.37
C GLY A 41 -8.05 5.81 -1.20
N ASP A 42 -8.72 5.10 -2.11
CA ASP A 42 -10.14 4.81 -2.05
C ASP A 42 -10.44 3.58 -1.16
N GLY A 43 -11.72 3.17 -1.10
CA GLY A 43 -12.14 2.00 -0.34
C GLY A 43 -11.49 0.68 -0.76
N LEU A 44 -11.07 0.53 -2.03
CA LEU A 44 -10.38 -0.66 -2.52
C LEU A 44 -8.94 -0.74 -1.99
N MET A 45 -8.34 0.41 -1.72
CA MET A 45 -7.02 0.49 -1.13
C MET A 45 -7.03 0.25 0.39
N SER A 46 -8.19 0.37 1.07
CA SER A 46 -8.41 0.24 2.53
C SER A 46 -8.25 -1.19 3.07
N SER A 47 -7.13 -1.84 2.78
CA SER A 47 -6.78 -3.15 3.34
C SER A 47 -5.85 -3.00 4.54
N GLN A 48 -6.04 -3.82 5.57
CA GLN A 48 -5.15 -3.92 6.73
C GLN A 48 -3.64 -3.99 6.37
N PRO A 49 -3.20 -4.82 5.41
CA PRO A 49 -1.80 -4.88 5.01
C PRO A 49 -1.27 -3.56 4.42
N MET A 50 -2.12 -2.65 3.94
CA MET A 50 -1.67 -1.33 3.49
C MET A 50 -1.47 -0.36 4.65
N ILE A 51 -2.36 -0.40 5.63
CA ILE A 51 -2.26 0.42 6.84
C ILE A 51 -0.97 0.06 7.58
N GLU A 52 -0.73 -1.23 7.81
CA GLU A 52 0.47 -1.72 8.51
C GLU A 52 1.78 -1.32 7.81
N GLU A 53 1.82 -1.36 6.48
CA GLU A 53 3.02 -1.01 5.72
C GLU A 53 3.25 0.51 5.69
N THR A 54 2.17 1.30 5.62
CA THR A 54 2.25 2.77 5.69
C THR A 54 2.76 3.23 7.06
N VAL A 55 2.27 2.61 8.15
CA VAL A 55 2.73 2.87 9.52
C VAL A 55 4.20 2.46 9.70
N LYS A 56 4.60 1.29 9.20
CA LYS A 56 6.02 0.86 9.20
C LYS A 56 6.93 1.83 8.44
N GLY A 57 6.39 2.46 7.39
CA GLY A 57 7.10 3.42 6.56
C GLY A 57 7.18 4.83 7.16
N ASP A 58 6.63 5.08 8.36
CA ASP A 58 6.53 6.42 8.98
C ASP A 58 5.85 7.43 8.04
N MET A 59 4.74 6.99 7.44
CA MET A 59 3.91 7.75 6.51
C MET A 59 2.47 7.84 7.02
N HIS A 60 1.74 8.85 6.54
CA HIS A 60 0.34 9.05 6.90
C HIS A 60 -0.60 8.47 5.83
N LEU A 61 -1.69 7.84 6.25
CA LEU A 61 -2.69 7.29 5.35
C LEU A 61 -4.03 8.03 5.45
N TYR A 62 -4.56 8.43 4.30
CA TYR A 62 -5.88 9.03 4.16
C TYR A 62 -6.75 8.14 3.28
N LEU A 63 -7.85 7.66 3.86
CA LEU A 63 -8.84 6.88 3.12
C LEU A 63 -10.04 7.76 2.78
N LEU A 64 -10.24 8.00 1.50
CA LEU A 64 -11.41 8.70 0.99
C LEU A 64 -12.57 7.69 0.88
N ARG A 65 -13.34 7.57 1.96
CA ARG A 65 -14.71 7.02 1.88
C ARG A 65 -15.67 8.18 1.81
N ASN A 66 -16.75 8.04 1.04
CA ASN A 66 -17.86 9.00 0.99
C ASN A 66 -18.11 9.58 2.40
N LEU A 67 -17.69 10.83 2.60
CA LEU A 67 -17.87 11.66 3.80
C LEU A 67 -17.04 11.38 5.07
N ALA A 68 -15.94 10.63 5.05
CA ALA A 68 -15.07 10.53 6.23
C ALA A 68 -13.57 10.43 5.89
N ILE A 69 -12.81 11.44 6.32
CA ILE A 69 -11.35 11.39 6.35
C ILE A 69 -10.93 10.62 7.60
N ILE A 70 -10.51 9.37 7.43
CA ILE A 70 -9.85 8.61 8.49
C ILE A 70 -8.36 8.85 8.31
N SER A 71 -7.79 9.70 9.17
CA SER A 71 -6.35 9.91 9.29
C SER A 71 -5.85 8.99 10.39
N ILE A 72 -4.98 8.03 10.05
CA ILE A 72 -4.29 7.14 11.01
C ILE A 72 -2.81 7.48 11.01
#